data_AF-A0AA96LFH1-F1
#
_entry.id   AF-A0AA96LFH1-F1
#
_cell.length_a   1.000
_cell.length_b   1.000
_cell.length_c   1.000
_cell.angle_alpha   90.00
_cell.angle_beta   90.00
_cell.angle_gamma   90.00
#
_symmetry.space_group_name_H-M   'P 1'
#
loop_
_entity.id
_entity.type
_entity.pdbx_description
1 polymer ?
#
loop_
_entity_poly.entity_id
_entity_poly.type
_entity_poly.pdbx_seq_one_letter_code
_entity_poly.pdbx_strand_id
1 'polypeptide(L)'
;MSKIQEKLDILWGTTVKEFNIDHKNHRIDLKTVAIDNGVETNYEVVFEDVISYCWVNDSGNGRLSTEEWNYVDLTAVHHIAEASITLKGNYIDQYVGLPNILLEMWNSILLIEAKRLKVNNDNIQLAK
;
A
#
# COMPACT_ATOMS: atom_id res chain seq x y z
N MET A 1 -12.41 3.26 -15.54
CA MET A 1 -11.65 3.26 -14.28
C MET A 1 -12.58 3.64 -13.13
N SER A 2 -12.35 3.17 -11.91
CA SER A 2 -13.11 3.63 -10.74
C SER A 2 -12.58 5.00 -10.29
N LYS A 3 -13.44 5.82 -9.68
CA LYS A 3 -13.03 7.11 -9.09
C LYS A 3 -11.94 6.97 -8.02
N ILE A 4 -11.87 5.80 -7.37
CA ILE A 4 -10.83 5.47 -6.39
C ILE A 4 -9.49 5.30 -7.10
N GLN A 5 -9.47 4.58 -8.22
CA GLN A 5 -8.24 4.36 -8.98
C GLN A 5 -7.64 5.68 -9.48
N GLU A 6 -8.45 6.59 -10.00
CA GLU A 6 -7.99 7.92 -10.46
C GLU A 6 -7.28 8.71 -9.34
N LYS A 7 -7.67 8.51 -8.08
CA LYS A 7 -7.02 9.13 -6.92
C LYS A 7 -5.72 8.42 -6.51
N LEU A 8 -5.60 7.14 -6.80
CA LEU A 8 -4.39 6.36 -6.55
C LEU A 8 -3.34 6.58 -7.63
N ASP A 9 -3.76 6.81 -8.88
CA ASP A 9 -2.88 6.99 -10.03
C ASP A 9 -1.91 8.18 -9.85
N ILE A 10 -2.27 9.19 -9.03
CA ILE A 10 -1.39 10.33 -8.72
C ILE A 10 -0.16 9.92 -7.89
N LEU A 11 -0.21 8.78 -7.22
CA LEU A 11 0.86 8.25 -6.38
C LEU A 11 1.84 7.39 -7.18
N TRP A 12 1.51 7.05 -8.43
CA TRP A 12 2.38 6.30 -9.31
C TRP A 12 3.69 7.07 -9.58
N GLY A 13 4.81 6.38 -9.48
CA GLY A 13 6.14 6.95 -9.68
C GLY A 13 6.60 7.87 -8.54
N THR A 14 5.87 7.94 -7.43
CA THR A 14 6.30 8.71 -6.25
C THR A 14 7.29 7.91 -5.41
N THR A 15 8.29 8.59 -4.85
CA THR A 15 9.24 8.00 -3.91
C THR A 15 8.70 8.05 -2.50
N VAL A 16 8.69 6.92 -1.80
CA VAL A 16 8.34 6.83 -0.38
C VAL A 16 9.46 7.43 0.47
N LYS A 17 9.15 8.47 1.25
CA LYS A 17 10.09 9.14 2.17
C LYS A 17 9.89 8.72 3.62
N GLU A 18 8.66 8.46 4.00
CA GLU A 18 8.30 7.94 5.31
C GLU A 18 7.25 6.85 5.15
N PHE A 19 7.35 5.81 5.98
CA PHE A 19 6.42 4.70 6.04
C PHE A 19 6.27 4.26 7.50
N ASN A 20 5.04 4.29 8.02
CA ASN A 20 4.76 3.93 9.40
C ASN A 20 3.53 3.03 9.49
N ILE A 21 3.62 1.96 10.29
CA ILE A 21 2.49 1.10 10.63
C ILE A 21 2.20 1.26 12.12
N ASP A 22 1.01 1.76 12.44
CA ASP A 22 0.52 1.90 13.79
C ASP A 22 -0.57 0.85 14.06
N HIS A 23 -0.16 -0.26 14.69
CA HIS A 23 -1.07 -1.32 15.10
C HIS A 23 -2.09 -0.88 16.14
N LYS A 24 -1.74 0.06 17.01
CA LYS A 24 -2.63 0.48 18.11
C LYS A 24 -3.80 1.29 17.56
N ASN A 25 -3.53 2.17 16.60
CA ASN A 25 -4.53 3.03 15.98
C ASN A 25 -5.09 2.45 14.68
N HIS A 26 -4.71 1.22 14.30
CA HIS A 26 -5.14 0.56 13.06
C HIS A 26 -4.92 1.45 11.83
N ARG A 27 -3.68 1.91 11.66
CA ARG A 27 -3.35 2.96 10.68
C ARG A 27 -2.03 2.65 9.98
N ILE A 28 -1.96 2.98 8.69
CA ILE A 28 -0.71 2.98 7.92
C ILE A 28 -0.55 4.36 7.29
N ASP A 29 0.60 4.98 7.51
CA ASP A 29 0.96 6.30 6.99
C ASP A 29 2.11 6.18 6.00
N LEU A 30 1.99 6.85 4.86
CA LEU A 30 3.08 7.07 3.93
C LEU A 30 3.19 8.56 3.62
N LYS A 31 4.43 9.04 3.51
CA LYS A 31 4.73 10.30 2.84
C LYS A 31 5.47 9.98 1.57
N THR A 32 4.97 10.46 0.43
CA THR A 32 5.60 10.22 -0.86
C THR A 32 5.86 11.54 -1.60
N VAL A 33 6.83 11.53 -2.50
CA VAL A 33 7.24 12.72 -3.27
C VAL A 33 7.28 12.37 -4.75
N ALA A 34 6.60 13.17 -5.58
CA ALA A 34 6.81 13.21 -7.02
C ALA A 34 7.80 14.32 -7.35
N ILE A 35 8.68 14.07 -8.33
CA ILE A 35 9.55 15.09 -8.91
C ILE A 35 9.23 15.17 -10.41
N ASP A 36 8.58 16.24 -10.84
CA ASP A 36 8.27 16.50 -12.25
C ASP A 36 8.96 17.80 -12.69
N ASN A 37 9.85 17.71 -13.67
CA ASN A 37 10.62 18.85 -14.20
C ASN A 37 11.32 19.69 -13.11
N GLY A 38 11.79 19.03 -12.04
CA GLY A 38 12.45 19.67 -10.90
C GLY A 38 11.51 20.29 -9.86
N VAL A 39 10.18 20.16 -10.04
CA VAL A 39 9.18 20.57 -9.06
C VAL A 39 8.84 19.38 -8.17
N GLU A 40 9.06 19.54 -6.87
CA GLU A 40 8.68 18.55 -5.87
C GLU A 40 7.21 18.72 -5.45
N THR A 41 6.45 17.63 -5.52
CA THR A 41 5.07 17.56 -5.00
C THR A 41 5.01 16.49 -3.92
N ASN A 42 4.58 16.87 -2.72
CA ASN A 42 4.47 15.97 -1.58
C ASN A 42 3.03 15.43 -1.46
N TYR A 43 2.90 14.15 -1.15
CA TYR A 43 1.64 13.49 -0.87
C TYR A 43 1.65 12.86 0.52
N GLU A 44 0.61 13.14 1.29
CA GLU A 44 0.32 12.44 2.54
C GLU A 44 -0.73 11.37 2.28
N VAL A 45 -0.38 10.10 2.49
CA VAL A 45 -1.26 8.95 2.26
C VAL A 45 -1.50 8.26 3.59
N VAL A 46 -2.77 8.10 3.95
CA VAL A 46 -3.16 7.49 5.22
C VAL A 46 -4.24 6.45 4.96
N PHE A 47 -3.96 5.21 5.37
CA PHE A 47 -4.97 4.16 5.48
C PHE A 47 -5.49 4.13 6.92
N GLU A 48 -6.80 4.21 7.08
CA GLU A 48 -7.46 4.19 8.39
C GLU A 48 -8.40 3.00 8.53
N ASP A 49 -8.61 2.59 9.79
CA ASP A 49 -9.29 1.35 10.15
C ASP A 49 -8.71 0.16 9.38
N VAL A 50 -7.38 0.03 9.40
CA VAL A 50 -6.66 -1.09 8.79
C VAL A 50 -7.01 -2.36 9.54
N ILE A 51 -7.58 -3.32 8.81
CA ILE A 51 -8.05 -4.61 9.31
C ILE A 51 -6.93 -5.63 9.21
N SER A 52 -6.29 -5.70 8.03
CA SER A 52 -5.20 -6.62 7.75
C SER A 52 -4.24 -6.00 6.74
N TYR A 53 -2.99 -6.46 6.76
CA TYR A 53 -2.03 -6.16 5.70
C TYR A 53 -1.02 -7.30 5.58
N CYS A 54 -0.41 -7.43 4.40
CA CYS A 54 0.60 -8.45 4.13
C CYS A 54 1.67 -7.90 3.21
N TRP A 55 2.92 -8.03 3.65
CA TRP A 55 4.09 -7.79 2.82
C TRP A 55 4.47 -9.07 2.07
N VAL A 56 4.55 -9.00 0.75
CA VAL A 56 4.95 -10.12 -0.10
C VAL A 56 6.08 -9.67 -1.00
N ASN A 57 7.27 -10.23 -0.78
CA ASN A 57 8.39 -10.08 -1.72
C ASN A 57 8.21 -11.03 -2.89
N ASP A 58 8.84 -10.70 -4.02
CA ASP A 58 9.03 -11.61 -5.15
C ASP A 58 9.72 -12.93 -4.71
N SER A 59 9.79 -13.89 -5.61
CA SER A 59 10.37 -15.21 -5.42
C SER A 59 11.81 -15.29 -5.92
N GLY A 60 12.59 -16.23 -5.34
CA GLY A 60 13.95 -16.53 -5.81
C GLY A 60 14.92 -15.36 -5.72
N ASN A 61 15.70 -15.14 -6.79
CA ASN A 61 16.74 -14.12 -6.87
C ASN A 61 16.18 -12.68 -7.00
N GLY A 62 14.87 -12.51 -7.18
CA GLY A 62 14.20 -11.20 -7.24
C GLY A 62 13.88 -10.60 -5.87
N ARG A 63 14.08 -11.36 -4.78
CA ARG A 63 13.89 -10.89 -3.40
C ARG A 63 14.89 -9.79 -3.07
N LEU A 64 14.38 -8.56 -2.96
CA LEU A 64 15.16 -7.41 -2.55
C LEU A 64 15.65 -7.58 -1.09
N SER A 65 16.91 -7.22 -0.87
CA SER A 65 17.46 -7.09 0.48
C SER A 65 16.86 -5.84 1.13
N THR A 66 16.55 -5.91 2.43
CA THR A 66 16.08 -4.74 3.21
C THR A 66 17.12 -3.61 3.26
N GLU A 67 18.37 -3.88 2.91
CA GLU A 67 19.45 -2.88 2.86
C GLU A 67 19.34 -1.93 1.66
N GLU A 68 18.57 -2.29 0.62
CA GLU A 68 18.40 -1.51 -0.61
C GLU A 68 17.21 -0.52 -0.53
N TRP A 69 16.56 -0.42 0.63
CA TRP A 69 15.33 0.34 0.85
C TRP A 69 15.51 1.84 1.09
N ASN A 70 16.73 2.36 0.99
CA ASN A 70 16.99 3.79 1.23
C ASN A 70 16.28 4.71 0.21
N TYR A 71 15.76 4.14 -0.88
CA TYR A 71 14.97 4.83 -1.89
C TYR A 71 14.02 3.82 -2.54
N VAL A 72 12.71 3.94 -2.32
CA VAL A 72 11.72 3.02 -2.92
C VAL A 72 10.65 3.84 -3.61
N ASP A 73 10.43 3.56 -4.89
CA ASP A 73 9.37 4.16 -5.69
C ASP A 73 8.14 3.28 -5.70
N LEU A 74 6.96 3.90 -5.68
CA LEU A 74 5.69 3.23 -5.95
C LEU A 74 5.57 2.97 -7.45
N THR A 75 5.77 1.71 -7.86
CA THR A 75 5.70 1.29 -9.27
C THR A 75 4.28 0.96 -9.71
N ALA A 76 3.40 0.62 -8.76
CA ALA A 76 1.97 0.47 -8.97
C ALA A 76 1.20 0.78 -7.69
N VAL A 77 0.01 1.37 -7.85
CA VAL A 77 -0.92 1.64 -6.74
C VAL A 77 -2.32 1.33 -7.24
N HIS A 78 -2.93 0.28 -6.71
CA HIS A 78 -4.19 -0.22 -7.25
C HIS A 78 -5.25 -0.43 -6.18
N HIS A 79 -6.48 -0.01 -6.52
CA HIS A 79 -7.67 -0.48 -5.85
C HIS A 79 -8.04 -1.84 -6.43
N ILE A 80 -7.88 -2.88 -5.62
CA ILE A 80 -8.11 -4.26 -6.02
C ILE A 80 -9.43 -4.76 -5.43
N ALA A 81 -10.07 -5.68 -6.15
CA ALA A 81 -11.26 -6.37 -5.68
C ALA A 81 -11.02 -7.89 -5.76
N GLU A 82 -11.73 -8.65 -4.93
CA GLU A 82 -11.75 -10.13 -4.99
C GLU A 82 -10.40 -10.81 -4.72
N ALA A 83 -9.41 -10.07 -4.18
CA ALA A 83 -8.18 -10.65 -3.70
C ALA A 83 -8.38 -11.26 -2.30
N SER A 84 -7.70 -12.37 -2.03
CA SER A 84 -7.70 -13.01 -0.72
C SER A 84 -6.32 -13.52 -0.35
N ILE A 85 -5.93 -13.33 0.90
CA ILE A 85 -4.73 -13.90 1.49
C ILE A 85 -5.17 -15.00 2.45
N THR A 86 -4.99 -16.25 2.04
CA THR A 86 -5.34 -17.42 2.85
C THR A 86 -4.09 -18.01 3.49
N LEU A 87 -4.12 -18.20 4.81
CA LEU A 87 -3.06 -18.90 5.52
C LEU A 87 -3.32 -20.41 5.46
N LYS A 88 -2.27 -21.21 5.33
CA LYS A 88 -2.37 -22.68 5.35
C LYS A 88 -1.52 -23.24 6.48
N GLY A 89 -2.14 -24.02 7.35
CA GLY A 89 -1.48 -24.70 8.46
C GLY A 89 -2.44 -25.00 9.60
N ASN A 90 -2.00 -25.85 10.54
CA ASN A 90 -2.80 -26.17 11.72
C ASN A 90 -3.10 -24.89 12.52
N TYR A 91 -4.36 -24.69 12.90
CA TYR A 91 -4.87 -23.57 13.69
C TYR A 91 -4.88 -22.19 13.02
N ILE A 92 -4.50 -22.08 11.74
CA ILE A 92 -4.41 -20.78 11.05
C ILE A 92 -5.23 -20.71 9.75
N ASP A 93 -5.76 -21.84 9.28
CA ASP A 93 -6.49 -21.94 8.02
C ASP A 93 -7.88 -21.28 8.04
N GLN A 94 -8.39 -20.96 9.23
CA GLN A 94 -9.61 -20.18 9.41
C GLN A 94 -9.45 -18.67 9.18
N TYR A 95 -8.22 -18.14 9.13
CA TYR A 95 -7.97 -16.71 8.95
C TYR A 95 -7.78 -16.36 7.47
N VAL A 96 -8.43 -15.28 7.05
CA VAL A 96 -8.34 -14.72 5.71
C VAL A 96 -8.18 -13.20 5.79
N GLY A 97 -7.30 -12.66 4.95
CA GLY A 97 -7.25 -11.22 4.67
C GLY A 97 -7.91 -10.92 3.33
N LEU A 98 -8.65 -9.82 3.25
CA LEU A 98 -9.37 -9.40 2.04
C LEU A 98 -8.86 -8.02 1.59
N PRO A 99 -7.61 -7.94 1.08
CA PRO A 99 -7.02 -6.65 0.73
C PRO A 99 -7.82 -5.98 -0.39
N ASN A 100 -7.97 -4.66 -0.25
CA ASN A 100 -8.63 -3.79 -1.23
C ASN A 100 -7.66 -2.75 -1.82
N ILE A 101 -6.43 -2.69 -1.34
CA ILE A 101 -5.35 -1.87 -1.88
C ILE A 101 -4.10 -2.71 -2.09
N LEU A 102 -3.43 -2.48 -3.22
CA LEU A 102 -2.09 -2.98 -3.52
C LEU A 102 -1.16 -1.79 -3.73
N LEU A 103 -0.04 -1.78 -3.02
CA LEU A 103 1.12 -0.92 -3.31
C LEU A 103 2.24 -1.81 -3.82
N GLU A 104 2.71 -1.58 -5.04
CA GLU A 104 3.91 -2.22 -5.58
C GLU A 104 5.10 -1.29 -5.38
N MET A 105 6.16 -1.87 -4.85
CA MET A 105 7.42 -1.24 -4.49
C MET A 105 8.52 -2.12 -5.07
N TRP A 106 8.87 -1.84 -6.33
CA TRP A 106 9.80 -2.67 -7.11
C TRP A 106 9.38 -4.15 -7.11
N ASN A 107 10.22 -5.04 -6.60
CA ASN A 107 9.97 -6.48 -6.61
C ASN A 107 9.18 -6.94 -5.38
N SER A 108 8.32 -6.08 -4.84
CA SER A 108 7.52 -6.38 -3.64
C SER A 108 6.17 -5.70 -3.71
N ILE A 109 5.19 -6.32 -3.05
CA ILE A 109 3.86 -5.75 -2.88
C ILE A 109 3.49 -5.68 -1.41
N LEU A 110 2.80 -4.61 -1.05
CA LEU A 110 2.05 -4.48 0.19
C LEU A 110 0.57 -4.54 -0.14
N LEU A 111 -0.09 -5.56 0.38
CA LEU A 111 -1.53 -5.75 0.29
C LEU A 111 -2.16 -5.20 1.57
N ILE A 112 -3.14 -4.31 1.46
CA ILE A 112 -3.79 -3.65 2.60
C ILE A 112 -5.30 -3.85 2.49
N GLU A 113 -5.90 -4.22 3.61
CA GLU A 113 -7.35 -4.18 3.84
C GLU A 113 -7.65 -3.02 4.81
N ALA A 114 -8.27 -1.96 4.30
CA ALA A 114 -8.64 -0.79 5.09
C ALA A 114 -10.06 -0.31 4.76
N LYS A 115 -10.71 0.38 5.68
CA LYS A 115 -12.04 0.95 5.39
C LYS A 115 -11.95 2.30 4.69
N ARG A 116 -10.92 3.08 5.01
CA ARG A 116 -10.74 4.43 4.48
C ARG A 116 -9.31 4.65 4.02
N LEU A 117 -9.21 5.48 2.99
CA LEU A 117 -7.97 6.02 2.47
C LEU A 117 -8.10 7.53 2.44
N LYS A 118 -7.08 8.22 2.90
CA LYS A 118 -6.91 9.66 2.73
C LYS A 118 -5.66 9.92 1.90
N VAL A 119 -5.81 10.73 0.85
CA VAL A 119 -4.69 11.24 0.06
C VAL A 119 -4.76 12.76 0.10
N ASN A 120 -3.76 13.39 0.72
CA ASN A 120 -3.78 14.80 1.10
C ASN A 120 -5.05 15.13 1.89
N ASN A 121 -5.95 15.95 1.34
CA ASN A 121 -7.22 16.32 1.99
C ASN A 121 -8.43 15.50 1.51
N ASP A 122 -8.24 14.62 0.53
CA ASP A 122 -9.31 13.82 -0.04
C ASP A 122 -9.50 12.53 0.77
N ASN A 123 -10.71 12.30 1.28
CA ASN A 123 -11.09 11.08 1.99
C ASN A 123 -11.91 10.17 1.09
N ILE A 124 -11.56 8.89 1.07
CA ILE A 124 -12.11 7.88 0.17
C ILE A 124 -12.55 6.68 1.02
N GLN A 125 -13.80 6.26 0.87
CA GLN A 125 -14.28 5.00 1.44
C GLN A 125 -13.89 3.84 0.51
N LEU A 126 -13.21 2.82 1.04
CA LEU A 126 -12.74 1.66 0.27
C LEU A 126 -13.67 0.45 0.40
N ALA A 127 -14.12 0.16 1.62
CA ALA A 127 -15.04 -0.95 1.94
C ALA A 127 -16.19 -0.47 2.83
N LYS A 128 -17.31 -1.20 2.86
CA LYS A 128 -18.39 -1.01 3.85
C LYS A 128 -18.10 -1.80 5.12
#